data_AF-A0A8C2VZC1-F1
#
_entry.id   AF-A0A8C2VZC1-F1
#
_cell.length_a   1.000
_cell.length_b   1.000
_cell.length_c   1.000
_cell.angle_alpha   90.00
_cell.angle_beta   90.00
_cell.angle_gamma   90.00
#
_symmetry.space_group_name_H-M   'P 1'
#
loop_
_entity.id
_entity.type
_entity.pdbx_description
1 polymer ?
#
loop_
_entity_poly.entity_id
_entity_poly.type
_entity_poly.pdbx_seq_one_letter_code
_entity_poly.pdbx_strand_id
1 'polypeptide(L)'
;MDDLEDLTQSCEAASEGLELPYPSYKEVSLLIAQLRTECKDSVSLLKIQNVLQSYKRLIEFKINHCELLKGQMEKMENRVTGLQKELSEIKEVKSQLEHEKIEQEQELCNVRFALKQEEEKRETADLLCEKNKERLNRKEEQYNREVKVNQQLKNSLRMLDMELKTVRDNLDQLQEAQDRHKEAVQRAEKMEDHLQKLKLENSKLKVTIKKQAEENERLQKNLTIANLLQEAHDQHKGTVRTAELELENSKLKVIIEKQTVENQQLQKNLLSTNMELLSLKTIEKKCLKLQKSKKKMEQEVVTLKCHIENNVVEHGRVQQYKQEIEARARQDLEEKLKQVNEFLQTQAEIRSQMEVKIKCLETELSEMKAQEESYKIQLNVYQETCLKGFEITRSLSNQLKTANEKLEEAGRELLAEKRRNRHARETHSARPLLEFPYVGIHNSSLVLNQRFIPGGNLVAPASDSWPSNESMQNLETRVGL
;
A
#
# COMPACT_ATOMS: atom_id res chain seq x y z
N MET A 1 28.26 13.84 17.81
CA MET A 1 28.86 13.45 19.10
C MET A 1 30.28 13.07 18.74
N ASP A 2 31.10 14.10 18.61
CA ASP A 2 32.54 13.97 18.45
C ASP A 2 33.16 14.09 19.85
N ASP A 3 34.41 13.63 19.99
CA ASP A 3 35.22 13.53 21.22
C ASP A 3 35.18 12.15 21.91
N LEU A 4 35.73 11.14 21.22
CA LEU A 4 36.38 10.01 21.90
C LEU A 4 37.56 9.45 21.08
N GLU A 5 38.36 10.34 20.46
CA GLU A 5 39.56 9.94 19.70
C GLU A 5 40.87 9.99 20.50
N ASP A 6 40.83 10.35 21.78
CA ASP A 6 42.06 10.65 22.53
C ASP A 6 42.45 9.60 23.59
N LEU A 7 42.37 8.31 23.22
CA LEU A 7 42.88 7.21 24.05
C LEU A 7 43.79 6.25 23.28
N THR A 8 44.57 6.79 22.33
CA THR A 8 45.72 6.10 21.73
C THR A 8 47.06 6.67 22.20
N GLN A 9 47.09 7.35 23.34
CA GLN A 9 48.34 7.55 24.07
C GLN A 9 48.69 6.24 24.81
N SER A 10 49.27 5.34 24.03
CA SER A 10 49.93 4.13 24.49
C SER A 10 50.85 4.46 25.65
N CYS A 11 50.72 3.70 26.74
CA CYS A 11 51.62 3.73 27.88
C CYS A 11 53.03 3.35 27.43
N GLU A 12 53.77 4.31 26.89
CA GLU A 12 55.22 4.32 26.88
C GLU A 12 55.68 4.71 28.29
N ALA A 13 55.26 3.92 29.30
CA ALA A 13 55.92 3.94 30.59
C ALA A 13 57.29 3.33 30.33
N ALA A 14 58.27 4.20 30.06
CA ALA A 14 59.67 3.89 30.19
C ALA A 14 59.82 3.17 31.53
N SER A 15 59.94 1.84 31.47
CA SER A 15 60.53 1.08 32.55
C SER A 15 61.98 1.53 32.54
N GLU A 16 62.24 2.66 33.20
CA GLU A 16 63.54 2.95 33.77
C GLU A 16 63.84 1.75 34.66
N GLY A 17 64.45 0.73 34.06
CA GLY A 17 65.03 -0.37 34.78
C GLY A 17 66.01 0.26 35.73
N LEU A 18 65.69 0.23 37.03
CA LEU A 18 66.67 0.47 38.07
C LEU A 18 67.82 -0.51 37.80
N GLU A 19 68.88 -0.03 37.14
CA GLU A 19 70.16 -0.70 37.05
C GLU A 19 70.76 -0.75 38.46
N LEU A 20 70.24 -1.65 39.28
CA LEU A 20 70.99 -2.16 40.41
C LEU A 20 72.23 -2.85 39.85
N PRO A 21 73.43 -2.61 40.43
CA PRO A 21 74.66 -3.19 39.95
C PRO A 21 74.67 -4.68 40.31
N TYR A 22 74.04 -5.50 39.47
CA TYR A 22 74.20 -6.95 39.54
C TYR A 22 75.64 -7.26 39.10
N PRO A 23 76.41 -8.00 39.90
CA PRO A 23 77.73 -8.44 39.47
C PRO A 23 77.57 -9.25 38.18
N SER A 24 78.33 -8.90 37.16
CA SER A 24 78.25 -9.56 35.86
C SER A 24 78.49 -11.07 36.03
N TYR A 25 77.87 -11.89 35.17
CA TYR A 25 78.08 -13.34 35.17
C TYR A 25 79.58 -13.72 35.19
N LYS A 26 80.42 -12.86 34.59
CA LYS A 26 81.88 -12.96 34.55
C LYS A 26 82.53 -12.70 35.91
N GLU A 27 82.08 -11.70 36.67
CA GLU A 27 82.55 -11.40 38.03
C GLU A 27 82.11 -12.48 39.04
N VAL A 28 80.87 -12.96 38.94
CA VAL A 28 80.38 -14.08 39.76
C VAL A 28 81.18 -15.35 39.46
N SER A 29 81.48 -15.62 38.19
CA SER A 29 82.31 -16.77 37.78
C SER A 29 83.75 -16.68 38.30
N LEU A 30 84.32 -15.47 38.36
CA LEU A 30 85.66 -15.22 38.93
C LEU A 30 85.69 -15.44 40.45
N LEU A 31 84.70 -14.93 41.19
CA LEU A 31 84.53 -15.16 42.63
C LEU A 31 84.37 -16.65 42.96
N ILE A 32 83.63 -17.39 42.12
CA ILE A 32 83.48 -18.85 42.23
C ILE A 32 84.81 -19.58 42.02
N ALA A 33 85.61 -19.16 41.05
CA ALA A 33 86.92 -19.74 40.77
C ALA A 33 87.90 -19.48 41.94
N GLN A 34 87.90 -18.28 42.51
CA GLN A 34 88.71 -17.91 43.68
C GLN A 34 88.34 -18.73 44.93
N LEU A 35 87.04 -18.83 45.25
CA LEU A 35 86.55 -19.63 46.39
C LEU A 35 86.89 -21.12 46.27
N ARG A 36 86.94 -21.67 45.04
CA ARG A 36 87.39 -23.05 44.79
C ARG A 36 88.88 -23.25 45.04
N THR A 37 89.71 -22.22 44.85
CA THR A 37 91.17 -22.30 45.05
C THR A 37 91.61 -22.03 46.49
N GLU A 38 90.82 -21.29 47.27
CA GLU A 38 91.16 -20.88 48.64
C GLU A 38 90.71 -21.89 49.73
N CYS A 39 89.67 -22.70 49.48
CA CYS A 39 89.20 -23.72 50.42
C CYS A 39 90.06 -25.00 50.41
N LYS A 40 90.82 -25.24 51.49
CA LYS A 40 91.67 -26.45 51.68
C LYS A 40 90.94 -27.62 52.38
N ASP A 41 89.76 -27.39 52.93
CA ASP A 41 88.92 -28.39 53.59
C ASP A 41 87.87 -28.98 52.62
N SER A 42 87.87 -30.30 52.46
CA SER A 42 87.00 -31.01 51.50
C SER A 42 85.52 -30.88 51.83
N VAL A 43 85.17 -30.72 53.11
CA VAL A 43 83.78 -30.58 53.56
C VAL A 43 83.23 -29.20 53.17
N SER A 44 84.03 -28.15 53.34
CA SER A 44 83.67 -26.78 52.99
C SER A 44 83.54 -26.58 51.47
N LEU A 45 84.45 -27.18 50.68
CA LEU A 45 84.38 -27.16 49.22
C LEU A 45 83.09 -27.82 48.69
N LEU A 46 82.70 -28.97 49.26
CA LEU A 46 81.48 -29.68 48.87
C LEU A 46 80.21 -28.86 49.17
N LYS A 47 80.19 -28.12 50.30
CA LYS A 47 79.09 -27.20 50.63
C LYS A 47 78.97 -26.08 49.61
N ILE A 48 80.09 -25.45 49.23
CA ILE A 48 80.12 -24.41 48.18
C ILE A 48 79.61 -24.97 46.86
N GLN A 49 80.06 -26.17 46.47
CA GLN A 49 79.64 -26.80 45.23
C GLN A 49 78.15 -27.15 45.20
N ASN A 50 77.59 -27.62 46.31
CA ASN A 50 76.15 -27.86 46.45
C ASN A 50 75.32 -26.58 46.34
N VAL A 51 75.78 -25.49 46.97
CA VAL A 51 75.14 -24.17 46.88
C VAL A 51 75.14 -23.68 45.42
N LEU A 52 76.27 -23.78 44.72
CA LEU A 52 76.36 -23.40 43.30
C LEU A 52 75.46 -24.24 42.40
N GLN A 53 75.38 -25.55 42.65
CA GLN A 53 74.50 -26.43 41.90
C GLN A 53 73.02 -26.07 42.13
N SER A 54 72.66 -25.63 43.34
CA SER A 54 71.31 -25.16 43.64
C SER A 54 70.98 -23.84 42.94
N TYR A 55 71.92 -22.88 42.90
CA TYR A 55 71.75 -21.64 42.14
C TYR A 55 71.66 -21.88 40.62
N LYS A 56 72.46 -22.81 40.08
CA LYS A 56 72.38 -23.18 38.67
C LYS A 56 70.98 -23.68 38.30
N ARG A 57 70.42 -24.60 39.11
CA ARG A 57 69.05 -25.11 38.93
C ARG A 57 68.00 -24.01 39.04
N LEU A 58 68.18 -23.06 39.96
CA LEU A 58 67.27 -21.93 40.14
C LEU A 58 67.26 -20.99 38.94
N ILE A 59 68.44 -20.68 38.38
CA ILE A 59 68.56 -19.84 37.17
C ILE A 59 67.89 -20.53 35.99
N GLU A 60 68.17 -21.82 35.79
CA GLU A 60 67.58 -22.61 34.70
C GLU A 60 66.05 -22.67 34.81
N PHE A 61 65.51 -22.88 36.03
CA PHE A 61 64.07 -22.79 36.28
C PHE A 61 63.49 -21.40 35.95
N LYS A 62 64.18 -20.31 36.33
CA LYS A 62 63.75 -18.94 36.04
C LYS A 62 63.74 -18.64 34.55
N ILE A 63 64.75 -19.10 33.79
CA ILE A 63 64.81 -18.96 32.33
C ILE A 63 63.60 -19.66 31.69
N ASN A 64 63.35 -20.92 32.04
CA ASN A 64 62.21 -21.68 31.51
C ASN A 64 60.86 -21.01 31.83
N HIS A 65 60.72 -20.45 33.03
CA HIS A 65 59.52 -19.70 33.41
C HIS A 65 59.36 -18.40 32.60
N CYS A 66 60.46 -17.68 32.35
CA CYS A 66 60.45 -16.49 31.50
C CYS A 66 60.07 -16.83 30.05
N GLU A 67 60.56 -17.93 29.49
CA GLU A 67 60.17 -18.39 28.15
C GLU A 67 58.68 -18.73 28.06
N LEU A 68 58.12 -19.40 29.08
CA LEU A 68 56.69 -19.68 29.15
C LEU A 68 55.86 -18.40 29.20
N LEU A 69 56.25 -17.43 30.02
CA LEU A 69 55.58 -16.13 30.11
C LEU A 69 55.66 -15.35 28.80
N LYS A 70 56.79 -15.42 28.11
CA LYS A 70 56.97 -14.80 26.79
C LYS A 70 55.99 -15.38 25.76
N GLY A 71 55.84 -16.71 25.72
CA GLY A 71 54.88 -17.36 24.83
C GLY A 71 53.41 -17.01 25.16
N GLN A 72 53.09 -16.85 26.45
CA GLN A 72 51.77 -16.37 26.87
C GLN A 72 51.52 -14.91 26.45
N MET A 73 52.53 -14.04 26.59
CA MET A 73 52.45 -12.65 26.11
C MET A 73 52.21 -12.59 24.61
N GLU A 74 52.97 -13.34 23.80
CA GLU A 74 52.82 -13.38 22.35
C GLU A 74 51.42 -13.89 21.95
N LYS A 75 50.89 -14.90 22.65
CA LYS A 75 49.51 -15.37 22.44
C LYS A 75 48.47 -14.30 22.77
N MET A 76 48.67 -13.52 23.83
CA MET A 76 47.77 -12.41 24.18
C MET A 76 47.86 -11.27 23.17
N GLU A 77 49.07 -10.93 22.71
CA GLU A 77 49.29 -9.87 21.72
C GLU A 77 48.60 -10.19 20.38
N ASN A 78 48.69 -11.44 19.92
CA ASN A 78 47.96 -11.91 18.74
C ASN A 78 46.42 -11.83 18.91
N ARG A 79 45.91 -12.02 20.13
CA ARG A 79 44.48 -11.84 20.40
C ARG A 79 44.07 -10.38 20.42
N VAL A 80 44.89 -9.52 21.02
CA VAL A 80 44.63 -8.07 21.05
C VAL A 80 44.58 -7.51 19.64
N THR A 81 45.53 -7.89 18.78
CA THR A 81 45.55 -7.46 17.37
C THR A 81 44.33 -8.00 16.60
N GLY A 82 43.92 -9.25 16.83
CA GLY A 82 42.68 -9.82 16.28
C GLY A 82 41.43 -9.03 16.67
N LEU A 83 41.26 -8.74 17.97
CA LEU A 83 40.13 -7.96 18.48
C LEU A 83 40.14 -6.52 17.96
N GLN A 84 41.32 -5.90 17.82
CA GLN A 84 41.44 -4.57 17.23
C GLN A 84 40.97 -4.55 15.76
N LYS A 85 41.30 -5.61 15.00
CA LYS A 85 40.83 -5.75 13.63
C LYS A 85 39.31 -5.91 13.57
N GLU A 86 38.74 -6.80 14.37
CA GLU A 86 37.28 -6.97 14.44
C GLU A 86 36.57 -5.67 14.85
N LEU A 87 37.14 -4.92 15.80
CA LEU A 87 36.61 -3.62 16.20
C LEU A 87 36.62 -2.61 15.03
N SER A 88 37.65 -2.63 14.19
CA SER A 88 37.71 -1.78 12.99
C SER A 88 36.66 -2.16 11.94
N GLU A 89 36.47 -3.46 11.70
CA GLU A 89 35.45 -3.98 10.78
C GLU A 89 34.03 -3.62 11.27
N ILE A 90 33.76 -3.75 12.58
CA ILE A 90 32.48 -3.36 13.18
C ILE A 90 32.22 -1.85 13.06
N LYS A 91 33.24 -1.01 13.22
CA LYS A 91 33.11 0.44 13.04
C LYS A 91 32.75 0.79 11.60
N GLU A 92 33.37 0.13 10.63
CA GLU A 92 33.06 0.33 9.20
C GLU A 92 31.61 -0.06 8.88
N VAL A 93 31.18 -1.25 9.30
CA VAL A 93 29.79 -1.72 9.09
C VAL A 93 28.79 -0.79 9.77
N LYS A 94 29.10 -0.28 10.98
CA LYS A 94 28.25 0.70 11.65
C LYS A 94 28.09 1.98 10.83
N SER A 95 29.17 2.52 10.27
CA SER A 95 29.12 3.71 9.42
C SER A 95 28.31 3.47 8.14
N GLN A 96 28.40 2.28 7.54
CA GLN A 96 27.60 1.91 6.37
C GLN A 96 26.10 1.85 6.71
N LEU A 97 25.73 1.20 7.81
CA LEU A 97 24.33 1.13 8.26
C LEU A 97 23.74 2.52 8.60
N GLU A 98 24.54 3.42 9.17
CA GLU A 98 24.12 4.79 9.45
C GLU A 98 23.81 5.55 8.14
N HIS A 99 24.62 5.32 7.09
CA HIS A 99 24.39 5.91 5.77
C HIS A 99 23.11 5.36 5.12
N GLU A 100 22.94 4.03 5.09
CA GLU A 100 21.72 3.38 4.55
C GLU A 100 20.46 3.84 5.28
N LYS A 101 20.52 4.01 6.61
CA LYS A 101 19.41 4.53 7.39
C LYS A 101 18.99 5.94 6.93
N ILE A 102 19.95 6.83 6.69
CA ILE A 102 19.68 8.19 6.20
C ILE A 102 19.06 8.14 4.81
N GLU A 103 19.56 7.27 3.93
CA GLU A 103 19.02 7.09 2.58
C GLU A 103 17.55 6.61 2.62
N GLN A 104 17.25 5.62 3.46
CA GLN A 104 15.88 5.14 3.67
C GLN A 104 14.96 6.22 4.26
N GLU A 105 15.44 7.01 5.22
CA GLU A 105 14.68 8.14 5.77
C GLU A 105 14.35 9.19 4.68
N GLN A 106 15.29 9.45 3.77
CA GLN A 106 15.09 10.35 2.64
C GLN A 106 14.08 9.80 1.63
N GLU A 107 14.17 8.51 1.27
CA GLU A 107 13.19 7.85 0.38
C GLU A 107 11.78 7.88 0.98
N LEU A 108 11.67 7.60 2.29
CA LEU A 108 10.39 7.66 3.00
C LEU A 108 9.79 9.06 2.97
N CYS A 109 10.62 10.10 3.10
CA CYS A 109 10.19 11.50 2.95
C CYS A 109 9.66 11.79 1.54
N ASN A 110 10.36 11.31 0.50
CA ASN A 110 9.94 11.48 -0.90
C ASN A 110 8.59 10.80 -1.18
N VAL A 111 8.42 9.55 -0.73
CA VAL A 111 7.17 8.79 -0.89
C VAL A 111 6.03 9.47 -0.15
N ARG A 112 6.27 9.98 1.06
CA ARG A 112 5.26 10.71 1.84
C ARG A 112 4.80 11.99 1.13
N PHE A 113 5.71 12.71 0.49
CA PHE A 113 5.36 13.88 -0.32
C PHE A 113 4.51 13.50 -1.55
N ALA A 114 4.92 12.45 -2.28
CA ALA A 114 4.19 11.96 -3.44
C ALA A 114 2.77 11.49 -3.06
N LEU A 115 2.63 10.76 -1.95
CA LEU A 115 1.34 10.32 -1.42
C LEU A 115 0.43 11.51 -1.12
N LYS A 116 0.94 12.53 -0.43
CA LYS A 116 0.17 13.73 -0.10
C LYS A 116 -0.31 14.47 -1.36
N GLN A 117 0.54 14.56 -2.38
CA GLN A 117 0.15 15.16 -3.66
C GLN A 117 -0.95 14.34 -4.35
N GLU A 118 -0.89 13.01 -4.28
CA GLU A 118 -1.90 12.15 -4.88
C GLU A 118 -3.23 12.18 -4.12
N GLU A 119 -3.20 12.30 -2.79
CA GLU A 119 -4.40 12.54 -1.97
C GLU A 119 -5.10 13.85 -2.36
N GLU A 120 -4.37 14.95 -2.51
CA GLU A 120 -4.93 16.24 -2.95
C GLU A 120 -5.54 16.17 -4.37
N LYS A 121 -4.89 15.46 -5.29
CA LYS A 121 -5.44 15.21 -6.64
C LYS A 121 -6.72 14.39 -6.57
N ARG A 122 -6.75 13.35 -5.72
CA ARG A 122 -7.93 12.50 -5.54
C ARG A 122 -9.09 13.29 -4.96
N GLU A 123 -8.88 14.10 -3.93
CA GLU A 123 -9.92 14.97 -3.37
C GLU A 123 -10.47 15.94 -4.43
N THR A 124 -9.59 16.49 -5.27
CA THR A 124 -9.99 17.36 -6.38
C THR A 124 -10.85 16.61 -7.41
N ALA A 125 -10.48 15.37 -7.76
CA ALA A 125 -11.25 14.53 -8.67
C ALA A 125 -12.62 14.15 -8.09
N ASP A 126 -12.68 13.83 -6.80
CA ASP A 126 -13.92 13.49 -6.08
C ASP A 126 -14.89 14.70 -6.08
N LEU A 127 -14.38 15.91 -5.81
CA LEU A 127 -15.17 17.14 -5.88
C LEU A 127 -15.72 17.40 -7.29
N LEU A 128 -14.91 17.16 -8.33
CA LEU A 128 -15.33 17.29 -9.72
C LEU A 128 -16.43 16.26 -10.07
N CYS A 129 -16.29 15.02 -9.59
CA CYS A 129 -17.26 13.96 -9.80
C CYS A 129 -18.61 14.31 -9.17
N GLU A 130 -18.63 14.75 -7.92
CA GLU A 130 -19.86 15.18 -7.24
C GLU A 130 -20.50 16.39 -7.95
N LYS A 131 -19.70 17.38 -8.38
CA LYS A 131 -20.21 18.51 -9.17
C LYS A 131 -20.87 18.07 -10.49
N ASN A 132 -20.29 17.08 -11.18
CA ASN A 132 -20.85 16.55 -12.42
C ASN A 132 -22.14 15.77 -12.16
N LYS A 133 -22.19 14.98 -11.09
CA LYS A 133 -23.38 14.25 -10.66
C LYS A 133 -24.53 15.20 -10.33
N GLU A 134 -24.28 16.30 -9.61
CA GLU A 134 -25.30 17.32 -9.38
C GLU A 134 -25.80 17.96 -10.68
N ARG A 135 -24.90 18.26 -11.64
CA ARG A 135 -25.31 18.80 -12.95
C ARG A 135 -26.19 17.83 -13.73
N LEU A 136 -25.89 16.53 -13.65
CA LEU A 136 -26.68 15.49 -14.28
C LEU A 136 -28.08 15.41 -13.66
N ASN A 137 -28.16 15.37 -12.33
CA ASN A 137 -29.43 15.36 -11.60
C ASN A 137 -30.29 16.58 -11.95
N ARG A 138 -29.69 17.77 -12.01
CA ARG A 138 -30.40 19.00 -12.44
C ARG A 138 -30.96 18.88 -13.86
N LYS A 139 -30.22 18.27 -14.80
CA LYS A 139 -30.71 18.02 -16.17
C LYS A 139 -31.81 16.97 -16.22
N GLU A 140 -31.69 15.91 -15.44
CA GLU A 140 -32.70 14.85 -15.33
C GLU A 140 -34.02 15.42 -14.79
N GLU A 141 -33.96 16.26 -13.75
CA GLU A 141 -35.15 16.95 -13.24
C GLU A 141 -35.80 17.88 -14.29
N GLN A 142 -35.00 18.60 -15.08
CA GLN A 142 -35.51 19.43 -16.16
C GLN A 142 -36.24 18.58 -17.21
N TYR A 143 -35.63 17.48 -17.65
CA TYR A 143 -36.25 16.55 -18.59
C TYR A 143 -37.56 15.97 -18.03
N ASN A 144 -37.58 15.58 -16.75
CA ASN A 144 -38.78 15.08 -16.10
C ASN A 144 -39.90 16.12 -16.03
N ARG A 145 -39.58 17.41 -15.84
CA ARG A 145 -40.57 18.50 -15.93
C ARG A 145 -41.11 18.65 -17.35
N GLU A 146 -40.25 18.60 -18.35
CA GLU A 146 -40.64 18.71 -19.76
C GLU A 146 -41.55 17.54 -20.18
N VAL A 147 -41.23 16.31 -19.76
CA VAL A 147 -42.08 15.14 -19.99
C VAL A 147 -43.47 15.31 -19.36
N LYS A 148 -43.56 15.85 -18.14
CA LYS A 148 -44.86 16.14 -17.50
C LYS A 148 -45.67 17.15 -18.30
N VAL A 149 -45.05 18.25 -18.74
CA VAL A 149 -45.71 19.26 -19.58
C VAL A 149 -46.16 18.68 -20.90
N ASN A 150 -45.32 17.88 -21.57
CA ASN A 150 -45.68 17.21 -22.82
C ASN A 150 -46.86 16.25 -22.64
N GLN A 151 -46.91 15.52 -21.53
CA GLN A 151 -48.06 14.65 -21.24
C GLN A 151 -49.33 15.46 -21.00
N GLN A 152 -49.25 16.60 -20.31
CA GLN A 152 -50.39 17.52 -20.14
C GLN A 152 -50.88 18.06 -21.49
N LEU A 153 -49.96 18.56 -22.34
CA LEU A 153 -50.30 19.04 -23.68
C LEU A 153 -50.94 17.95 -24.54
N LYS A 154 -50.43 16.72 -24.48
CA LYS A 154 -51.00 15.56 -25.17
C LYS A 154 -52.43 15.27 -24.72
N ASN A 155 -52.72 15.41 -23.44
CA ASN A 155 -54.08 15.24 -22.91
C ASN A 155 -55.00 16.39 -23.37
N SER A 156 -54.53 17.64 -23.33
CA SER A 156 -55.29 18.80 -23.84
C SER A 156 -55.59 18.69 -25.34
N LEU A 157 -54.62 18.25 -26.15
CA LEU A 157 -54.83 17.99 -27.58
C LEU A 157 -55.90 16.93 -27.82
N ARG A 158 -55.89 15.83 -27.04
CA ARG A 158 -56.94 14.80 -27.12
C ARG A 158 -58.32 15.35 -26.78
N MET A 159 -58.43 16.21 -25.76
CA MET A 159 -59.72 16.83 -25.42
C MET A 159 -60.21 17.72 -26.57
N LEU A 160 -59.33 18.56 -27.11
CA LEU A 160 -59.69 19.45 -28.23
C LEU A 160 -60.09 18.67 -29.48
N ASP A 161 -59.43 17.53 -29.77
CA ASP A 161 -59.82 16.64 -30.87
C ASP A 161 -61.23 16.05 -30.65
N MET A 162 -61.59 15.70 -29.41
CA MET A 162 -62.94 15.22 -29.08
C MET A 162 -63.99 16.33 -29.21
N GLU A 163 -63.68 17.56 -28.78
CA GLU A 163 -64.54 18.74 -28.96
C GLU A 163 -64.74 19.03 -30.45
N LEU A 164 -63.67 19.04 -31.25
CA LEU A 164 -63.74 19.25 -32.70
C LEU A 164 -64.57 18.18 -33.40
N LYS A 165 -64.44 16.92 -32.99
CA LYS A 165 -65.30 15.83 -33.50
C LYS A 165 -66.76 16.09 -33.18
N THR A 166 -67.06 16.47 -31.94
CA THR A 166 -68.43 16.80 -31.50
C THR A 166 -69.02 17.97 -32.28
N VAL A 167 -68.25 19.05 -32.49
CA VAL A 167 -68.69 20.20 -33.30
C VAL A 167 -68.95 19.79 -34.75
N ARG A 168 -68.11 18.90 -35.31
CA ARG A 168 -68.32 18.38 -36.67
C ARG A 168 -69.61 17.56 -36.77
N ASP A 169 -69.84 16.64 -35.83
CA ASP A 169 -71.06 15.83 -35.81
C ASP A 169 -72.32 16.73 -35.66
N ASN A 170 -72.24 17.81 -34.88
CA ASN A 170 -73.33 18.80 -34.76
C ASN A 170 -73.54 19.60 -36.05
N LEU A 171 -72.47 19.96 -36.76
CA LEU A 171 -72.56 20.66 -38.04
C LEU A 171 -73.23 19.78 -39.09
N ASP A 172 -72.86 18.50 -39.13
CA ASP A 172 -73.46 17.51 -40.03
C ASP A 172 -74.97 17.36 -39.74
N GLN A 173 -75.35 17.24 -38.46
CA GLN A 173 -76.77 17.21 -38.06
C GLN A 173 -77.54 18.49 -38.44
N LEU A 174 -76.92 19.65 -38.27
CA LEU A 174 -77.52 20.94 -38.64
C LEU A 174 -77.70 21.03 -40.16
N GLN A 175 -76.73 20.55 -40.94
CA GLN A 175 -76.80 20.49 -42.39
C GLN A 175 -77.97 19.60 -42.84
N GLU A 176 -78.10 18.40 -42.26
CA GLU A 176 -79.23 17.52 -42.54
C GLU A 176 -80.57 18.17 -42.18
N ALA A 177 -80.67 18.85 -41.03
CA ALA A 177 -81.87 19.57 -40.63
C ALA A 177 -82.22 20.70 -41.60
N GLN A 178 -81.20 21.43 -42.08
CA GLN A 178 -81.38 22.47 -43.08
C GLN A 178 -81.90 21.90 -44.41
N ASP A 179 -81.39 20.76 -44.84
CA ASP A 179 -81.83 20.12 -46.09
C ASP A 179 -83.26 19.59 -45.97
N ARG A 180 -83.63 18.97 -44.84
CA ARG A 180 -85.04 18.62 -44.53
C ARG A 180 -85.96 19.84 -44.57
N HIS A 181 -85.51 20.98 -44.03
CA HIS A 181 -86.27 22.23 -44.08
C HIS A 181 -86.43 22.73 -45.52
N LYS A 182 -85.38 22.71 -46.35
CA LYS A 182 -85.47 23.09 -47.77
C LYS A 182 -86.51 22.23 -48.51
N GLU A 183 -86.51 20.92 -48.28
CA GLU A 183 -87.52 20.03 -48.87
C GLU A 183 -88.93 20.36 -48.39
N ALA A 184 -89.12 20.63 -47.10
CA ALA A 184 -90.41 20.99 -46.54
C ALA A 184 -90.95 22.29 -47.13
N VAL A 185 -90.08 23.31 -47.31
CA VAL A 185 -90.43 24.57 -47.98
C VAL A 185 -90.86 24.31 -49.42
N GLN A 186 -90.10 23.53 -50.19
CA GLN A 186 -90.48 23.20 -51.57
C GLN A 186 -91.81 22.45 -51.67
N ARG A 187 -92.14 21.58 -50.70
CA ARG A 187 -93.46 20.92 -50.64
C ARG A 187 -94.57 21.91 -50.32
N ALA A 188 -94.33 22.85 -49.40
CA ALA A 188 -95.28 23.91 -49.05
C ALA A 188 -95.55 24.84 -50.24
N GLU A 189 -94.50 25.28 -50.96
CA GLU A 189 -94.62 26.09 -52.18
C GLU A 189 -95.48 25.38 -53.24
N LYS A 190 -95.20 24.09 -53.52
CA LYS A 190 -96.02 23.29 -54.43
C LYS A 190 -97.48 23.21 -53.97
N MET A 191 -97.72 23.01 -52.68
CA MET A 191 -99.07 22.96 -52.13
C MET A 191 -99.80 24.29 -52.28
N GLU A 192 -99.10 25.41 -52.07
CA GLU A 192 -99.63 26.75 -52.27
C GLU A 192 -99.99 27.01 -53.73
N ASP A 193 -99.14 26.62 -54.69
CA ASP A 193 -99.46 26.68 -56.13
C ASP A 193 -100.73 25.89 -56.47
N HIS A 194 -100.90 24.69 -55.90
CA HIS A 194 -102.12 23.89 -56.08
C HIS A 194 -103.34 24.60 -55.47
N LEU A 195 -103.19 25.21 -54.29
CA LEU A 195 -104.25 25.99 -53.65
C LEU A 195 -104.67 27.19 -54.51
N GLN A 196 -103.70 27.91 -55.10
CA GLN A 196 -103.99 29.01 -56.02
C GLN A 196 -104.73 28.55 -57.28
N LYS A 197 -104.33 27.41 -57.86
CA LYS A 197 -105.06 26.80 -59.00
C LYS A 197 -106.51 26.45 -58.63
N LEU A 198 -106.72 25.82 -57.48
CA LEU A 198 -108.07 25.49 -56.98
C LEU A 198 -108.90 26.75 -56.69
N LYS A 199 -108.30 27.84 -56.18
CA LYS A 199 -108.98 29.13 -56.01
C LYS A 199 -109.44 29.71 -57.35
N LEU A 200 -108.60 29.62 -58.38
CA LEU A 200 -108.93 30.08 -59.74
C LEU A 200 -110.03 29.21 -60.38
N GLU A 201 -109.97 27.90 -60.18
CA GLU A 201 -111.02 26.99 -60.66
C GLU A 201 -112.34 27.25 -59.94
N ASN A 202 -112.32 27.45 -58.62
CA ASN A 202 -113.49 27.89 -57.86
C ASN A 202 -114.06 29.22 -58.37
N SER A 203 -113.22 30.20 -58.73
CA SER A 203 -113.71 31.47 -59.29
C SER A 203 -114.34 31.26 -60.68
N LYS A 204 -113.78 30.40 -61.54
CA LYS A 204 -114.38 30.00 -62.83
C LYS A 204 -115.71 29.27 -62.65
N LEU A 205 -115.78 28.31 -61.72
CA LEU A 205 -117.02 27.61 -61.39
C LEU A 205 -118.08 28.57 -60.84
N LYS A 206 -117.69 29.53 -60.00
CA LYS A 206 -118.58 30.58 -59.49
C LYS A 206 -119.17 31.43 -60.63
N VAL A 207 -118.38 31.80 -61.64
CA VAL A 207 -118.88 32.49 -62.85
C VAL A 207 -119.83 31.59 -63.65
N THR A 208 -119.52 30.29 -63.75
CA THR A 208 -120.36 29.32 -64.49
C THR A 208 -121.70 29.08 -63.80
N ILE A 209 -121.70 28.95 -62.47
CA ILE A 209 -122.92 28.91 -61.64
C ILE A 209 -123.72 30.20 -61.81
N LYS A 210 -123.05 31.37 -61.86
CA LYS A 210 -123.74 32.65 -62.12
C LYS A 210 -124.39 32.68 -63.50
N LYS A 211 -123.71 32.18 -64.54
CA LYS A 211 -124.28 32.02 -65.90
C LYS A 211 -125.46 31.04 -65.91
N GLN A 212 -125.36 29.90 -65.23
CA GLN A 212 -126.47 28.94 -65.11
C GLN A 212 -127.63 29.50 -64.28
N ALA A 213 -127.38 30.36 -63.30
CA ALA A 213 -128.42 31.07 -62.56
C ALA A 213 -129.14 32.09 -63.47
N GLU A 214 -128.41 32.85 -64.28
CA GLU A 214 -128.96 33.76 -65.31
C GLU A 214 -129.74 32.98 -66.39
N GLU A 215 -129.28 31.78 -66.74
CA GLU A 215 -129.94 30.88 -67.71
C GLU A 215 -131.19 30.21 -67.14
N ASN A 216 -131.18 29.83 -65.85
CA ASN A 216 -132.38 29.39 -65.11
C ASN A 216 -133.38 30.54 -64.90
N GLU A 217 -132.92 31.78 -64.71
CA GLU A 217 -133.77 32.97 -64.70
C GLU A 217 -134.38 33.23 -66.09
N ARG A 218 -133.64 32.95 -67.17
CA ARG A 218 -134.13 32.95 -68.57
C ARG A 218 -135.16 31.84 -68.83
N LEU A 219 -134.99 30.66 -68.24
CA LEU A 219 -135.94 29.55 -68.34
C LEU A 219 -137.18 29.75 -67.46
N GLN A 220 -137.07 30.46 -66.33
CA GLN A 220 -138.23 30.94 -65.53
C GLN A 220 -138.98 32.09 -66.23
N LYS A 221 -138.32 32.91 -67.03
CA LYS A 221 -138.95 33.96 -67.86
C LYS A 221 -139.66 33.43 -69.11
N ASN A 222 -139.41 32.18 -69.53
CA ASN A 222 -140.04 31.55 -70.70
C ASN A 222 -141.36 30.80 -70.41
N LEU A 223 -141.93 30.94 -69.20
CA LEU A 223 -143.25 30.38 -68.83
C LEU A 223 -144.31 31.46 -68.56
N THR A 224 -143.97 32.74 -68.79
CA THR A 224 -144.88 33.88 -68.65
C THR A 224 -144.93 34.72 -69.92
N ILE A 225 -145.86 34.31 -70.79
CA ILE A 225 -146.72 35.15 -71.62
C ILE A 225 -146.07 35.76 -72.87
N ALA A 226 -146.25 35.03 -73.97
CA ALA A 226 -146.46 35.58 -75.30
C ALA A 226 -147.91 36.10 -75.44
N ASN A 227 -148.04 37.39 -75.75
CA ASN A 227 -149.08 38.12 -76.51
C ASN A 227 -148.85 39.62 -76.22
N LEU A 228 -148.60 40.58 -77.12
CA LEU A 228 -148.63 40.71 -78.58
C LEU A 228 -147.87 42.02 -78.95
N LEU A 229 -147.13 42.01 -80.08
CA LEU A 229 -146.89 43.09 -81.07
C LEU A 229 -146.01 44.34 -80.72
N GLN A 230 -144.87 44.50 -81.45
CA GLN A 230 -144.69 45.44 -82.59
C GLN A 230 -143.27 46.11 -82.69
N GLU A 231 -142.63 45.96 -83.87
CA GLU A 231 -141.61 46.79 -84.59
C GLU A 231 -140.21 47.08 -83.97
N ALA A 232 -139.10 46.52 -84.53
CA ALA A 232 -138.17 47.03 -85.59
C ALA A 232 -137.17 48.11 -85.08
N HIS A 233 -135.84 48.12 -85.28
CA HIS A 233 -134.86 47.39 -86.09
C HIS A 233 -133.44 47.75 -85.56
N ASP A 234 -132.49 46.79 -85.59
CA ASP A 234 -131.00 46.94 -85.72
C ASP A 234 -130.11 47.58 -84.62
N GLN A 235 -128.83 47.21 -84.42
CA GLN A 235 -127.89 46.32 -85.15
C GLN A 235 -126.64 45.97 -84.29
N HIS A 236 -126.10 44.76 -84.54
CA HIS A 236 -124.67 44.38 -84.68
C HIS A 236 -123.65 44.57 -83.52
N LYS A 237 -122.49 43.88 -83.42
CA LYS A 237 -121.88 42.60 -83.87
C LYS A 237 -120.35 42.76 -83.69
N GLY A 238 -119.67 41.72 -83.20
CA GLY A 238 -118.24 41.45 -83.44
C GLY A 238 -117.24 42.23 -82.56
N THR A 239 -116.04 41.76 -82.22
CA THR A 239 -115.24 40.64 -82.78
C THR A 239 -114.09 40.33 -81.82
N VAL A 240 -113.72 39.04 -81.72
CA VAL A 240 -112.53 38.49 -81.06
C VAL A 240 -111.31 38.72 -81.95
N ARG A 241 -110.24 39.36 -81.43
CA ARG A 241 -108.83 39.13 -81.81
C ARG A 241 -107.83 39.84 -80.87
N THR A 242 -107.60 39.30 -79.67
CA THR A 242 -106.51 39.72 -78.76
C THR A 242 -105.89 38.60 -77.90
N ALA A 243 -106.28 37.32 -78.05
CA ALA A 243 -105.90 36.27 -77.09
C ALA A 243 -104.73 35.35 -77.50
N GLU A 244 -104.20 35.42 -78.72
CA GLU A 244 -103.18 34.46 -79.20
C GLU A 244 -101.74 34.93 -78.93
N LEU A 245 -101.47 36.25 -78.91
CA LEU A 245 -100.14 36.80 -78.60
C LEU A 245 -99.83 36.86 -77.08
N GLU A 246 -100.84 36.83 -76.20
CA GLU A 246 -100.63 36.78 -74.75
C GLU A 246 -100.30 35.36 -74.25
N LEU A 247 -100.84 34.31 -74.91
CA LEU A 247 -100.59 32.91 -74.54
C LEU A 247 -99.18 32.43 -74.94
N GLU A 248 -98.66 32.89 -76.08
CA GLU A 248 -97.29 32.59 -76.55
C GLU A 248 -96.24 33.29 -75.67
N ASN A 249 -96.46 34.58 -75.34
CA ASN A 249 -95.60 35.35 -74.44
C ASN A 249 -95.59 34.79 -73.00
N SER A 250 -96.72 34.28 -72.52
CA SER A 250 -96.81 33.59 -71.22
C SER A 250 -95.96 32.32 -71.18
N LYS A 251 -95.97 31.51 -72.24
CA LYS A 251 -95.20 30.25 -72.29
C LYS A 251 -93.69 30.49 -72.37
N LEU A 252 -93.25 31.45 -73.19
CA LEU A 252 -91.83 31.79 -73.30
C LEU A 252 -91.30 32.37 -71.98
N LYS A 253 -92.10 33.14 -71.24
CA LYS A 253 -91.73 33.68 -69.93
C LYS A 253 -91.48 32.59 -68.88
N VAL A 254 -92.35 31.57 -68.81
CA VAL A 254 -92.18 30.43 -67.89
C VAL A 254 -90.92 29.60 -68.20
N ILE A 255 -90.59 29.43 -69.49
CA ILE A 255 -89.39 28.69 -69.90
C ILE A 255 -88.12 29.46 -69.50
N ILE A 256 -88.10 30.78 -69.71
CA ILE A 256 -86.98 31.64 -69.30
C ILE A 256 -86.81 31.64 -67.77
N GLU A 257 -87.89 31.73 -67.00
CA GLU A 257 -87.84 31.67 -65.53
C GLU A 257 -87.29 30.32 -65.05
N LYS A 258 -87.73 29.19 -65.64
CA LYS A 258 -87.20 27.86 -65.31
C LYS A 258 -85.70 27.74 -65.59
N GLN A 259 -85.25 28.18 -66.78
CA GLN A 259 -83.83 28.16 -67.15
C GLN A 259 -82.98 29.10 -66.27
N THR A 260 -83.56 30.20 -65.80
CA THR A 260 -82.88 31.14 -64.88
C THR A 260 -82.65 30.48 -63.51
N VAL A 261 -83.65 29.77 -62.96
CA VAL A 261 -83.51 29.05 -61.69
C VAL A 261 -82.52 27.89 -61.78
N GLU A 262 -82.55 27.10 -62.87
CA GLU A 262 -81.59 26.02 -63.09
C GLU A 262 -80.14 26.56 -63.20
N ASN A 263 -79.92 27.66 -63.92
CA ASN A 263 -78.61 28.30 -63.99
C ASN A 263 -78.15 28.85 -62.63
N GLN A 264 -79.03 29.46 -61.84
CA GLN A 264 -78.69 29.91 -60.48
C GLN A 264 -78.30 28.73 -59.56
N GLN A 265 -78.99 27.60 -59.67
CA GLN A 265 -78.65 26.40 -58.89
C GLN A 265 -77.30 25.81 -59.33
N LEU A 266 -77.03 25.75 -60.64
CA LEU A 266 -75.73 25.31 -61.15
C LEU A 266 -74.60 26.25 -60.71
N GLN A 267 -74.83 27.56 -60.69
CA GLN A 267 -73.87 28.55 -60.24
C GLN A 267 -73.58 28.42 -58.73
N LYS A 268 -74.60 28.13 -57.91
CA LYS A 268 -74.45 27.86 -56.48
C LYS A 268 -73.64 26.58 -56.23
N ASN A 269 -73.93 25.52 -56.99
CA ASN A 269 -73.18 24.27 -56.90
C ASN A 269 -71.72 24.47 -57.30
N LEU A 270 -71.45 25.17 -58.41
CA LEU A 270 -70.09 25.50 -58.85
C LEU A 270 -69.30 26.27 -57.77
N LEU A 271 -69.95 27.24 -57.10
CA LEU A 271 -69.33 28.02 -56.04
C LEU A 271 -69.01 27.16 -54.79
N SER A 272 -69.91 26.24 -54.43
CA SER A 272 -69.70 25.27 -53.33
C SER A 272 -68.54 24.33 -53.63
N THR A 273 -68.51 23.71 -54.82
CA THR A 273 -67.44 22.80 -55.23
C THR A 273 -66.09 23.53 -55.29
N ASN A 274 -66.07 24.80 -55.71
CA ASN A 274 -64.85 25.60 -55.72
C ASN A 274 -64.35 25.92 -54.30
N MET A 275 -65.24 26.15 -53.32
CA MET A 275 -64.86 26.31 -51.91
C MET A 275 -64.27 25.02 -51.31
N GLU A 276 -64.84 23.86 -51.65
CA GLU A 276 -64.29 22.55 -51.26
C GLU A 276 -62.91 22.30 -51.90
N LEU A 277 -62.71 22.69 -53.15
CA LEU A 277 -61.40 22.57 -53.81
C LEU A 277 -60.32 23.42 -53.12
N LEU A 278 -60.65 24.63 -52.66
CA LEU A 278 -59.73 25.49 -51.91
C LEU A 278 -59.37 24.91 -50.54
N SER A 279 -60.32 24.26 -49.87
CA SER A 279 -60.06 23.58 -48.58
C SER A 279 -59.16 22.35 -48.78
N LEU A 280 -59.39 21.55 -49.83
CA LEU A 280 -58.54 20.41 -50.21
C LEU A 280 -57.10 20.86 -50.51
N LYS A 281 -56.91 21.93 -51.29
CA LYS A 281 -55.57 22.51 -51.53
C LYS A 281 -54.88 22.95 -50.24
N THR A 282 -55.64 23.41 -49.26
CA THR A 282 -55.09 23.80 -47.95
C THR A 282 -54.66 22.59 -47.13
N ILE A 283 -55.43 21.50 -47.17
CA ILE A 283 -55.12 20.23 -46.53
C ILE A 283 -53.88 19.60 -47.17
N GLU A 284 -53.79 19.56 -48.50
CA GLU A 284 -52.63 19.04 -49.23
C GLU A 284 -51.33 19.75 -48.80
N LYS A 285 -51.34 21.09 -48.71
CA LYS A 285 -50.19 21.87 -48.21
C LYS A 285 -49.82 21.50 -46.77
N LYS A 286 -50.80 21.24 -45.90
CA LYS A 286 -50.55 20.80 -44.51
C LYS A 286 -49.97 19.39 -44.47
N CYS A 287 -50.47 18.46 -45.29
CA CYS A 287 -49.94 17.11 -45.42
C CYS A 287 -48.48 17.11 -45.88
N LEU A 288 -48.12 17.92 -46.86
CA LEU A 288 -46.73 18.07 -47.32
C LEU A 288 -45.80 18.60 -46.20
N LYS A 289 -46.27 19.56 -45.39
CA LYS A 289 -45.51 20.06 -44.23
C LYS A 289 -45.32 18.98 -43.17
N LEU A 290 -46.37 18.22 -42.86
CA LEU A 290 -46.30 17.09 -41.92
C LEU A 290 -45.36 16.00 -42.43
N GLN A 291 -45.38 15.69 -43.73
CA GLN A 291 -44.48 14.71 -44.34
C GLN A 291 -43.01 15.13 -44.23
N LYS A 292 -42.70 16.42 -44.43
CA LYS A 292 -41.34 16.95 -44.22
C LYS A 292 -40.93 16.87 -42.74
N SER A 293 -41.83 17.19 -41.82
CA SER A 293 -41.57 17.08 -40.38
C SER A 293 -41.33 15.61 -39.97
N LYS A 294 -42.16 14.69 -40.46
CA LYS A 294 -42.00 13.24 -40.25
C LYS A 294 -40.62 12.75 -40.68
N LYS A 295 -40.17 13.10 -41.89
CA LYS A 295 -38.83 12.70 -42.39
C LYS A 295 -37.69 13.24 -41.51
N LYS A 296 -37.82 14.46 -40.97
CA LYS A 296 -36.82 15.02 -40.03
C LYS A 296 -36.78 14.23 -38.73
N MET A 297 -37.95 13.94 -38.15
CA MET A 297 -38.05 13.14 -36.92
C MET A 297 -37.50 11.72 -37.11
N GLU A 298 -37.77 11.09 -38.25
CA GLU A 298 -37.18 9.78 -38.59
C GLU A 298 -35.64 9.85 -38.65
N GLN A 299 -35.08 10.90 -39.24
CA GLN A 299 -33.63 11.11 -39.29
C GLN A 299 -33.02 11.35 -37.90
N GLU A 300 -33.68 12.12 -37.04
CA GLU A 300 -33.25 12.36 -35.65
C GLU A 300 -33.28 11.05 -34.84
N VAL A 301 -34.32 10.23 -34.99
CA VAL A 301 -34.39 8.92 -34.34
C VAL A 301 -33.24 8.01 -34.77
N VAL A 302 -32.91 7.96 -36.06
CA VAL A 302 -31.74 7.19 -36.56
C VAL A 302 -30.43 7.72 -35.98
N THR A 303 -30.28 9.04 -35.91
CA THR A 303 -29.07 9.68 -35.37
C THR A 303 -28.90 9.39 -33.88
N LEU A 304 -29.98 9.51 -33.10
CA LEU A 304 -30.00 9.17 -31.67
C LEU A 304 -29.71 7.70 -31.44
N LYS A 305 -30.27 6.80 -32.27
CA LYS A 305 -30.00 5.36 -32.19
C LYS A 305 -28.51 5.05 -32.42
N CYS A 306 -27.90 5.63 -33.46
CA CYS A 306 -26.47 5.50 -33.72
C CYS A 306 -25.63 6.06 -32.56
N HIS A 307 -26.02 7.20 -31.98
CA HIS A 307 -25.32 7.78 -30.83
C HIS A 307 -25.39 6.87 -29.59
N ILE A 308 -26.55 6.27 -29.31
CA ILE A 308 -26.71 5.32 -28.20
C ILE A 308 -25.84 4.08 -28.43
N GLU A 309 -25.86 3.52 -29.64
CA GLU A 309 -25.06 2.35 -30.01
C GLU A 309 -23.55 2.60 -29.83
N ASN A 310 -23.06 3.76 -30.30
CA ASN A 310 -21.67 4.17 -30.07
C ASN A 310 -21.34 4.36 -28.58
N ASN A 311 -22.22 4.98 -27.79
CA ASN A 311 -22.00 5.14 -26.35
C ASN A 311 -21.96 3.79 -25.61
N VAL A 312 -22.77 2.81 -26.01
CA VAL A 312 -22.73 1.45 -25.43
C VAL A 312 -21.39 0.77 -25.71
N VAL A 313 -20.88 0.88 -26.94
CA VAL A 313 -19.57 0.34 -27.31
C VAL A 313 -18.44 1.03 -26.54
N GLU A 314 -18.43 2.36 -26.48
CA GLU A 314 -17.42 3.12 -25.75
C GLU A 314 -17.48 2.85 -24.24
N HIS A 315 -18.67 2.71 -23.65
CA HIS A 315 -18.80 2.30 -22.25
C HIS A 315 -18.21 0.91 -22.00
N GLY A 316 -18.41 -0.05 -22.92
CA GLY A 316 -17.78 -1.37 -22.86
C GLY A 316 -16.25 -1.29 -22.90
N ARG A 317 -15.68 -0.45 -23.77
CA ARG A 317 -14.23 -0.22 -23.87
C ARG A 317 -13.67 0.44 -22.61
N VAL A 318 -14.34 1.46 -22.07
CA VAL A 318 -13.95 2.12 -20.82
C VAL A 318 -13.99 1.13 -19.65
N GLN A 319 -15.02 0.28 -19.58
CA GLN A 319 -15.12 -0.73 -18.54
C GLN A 319 -14.00 -1.77 -18.63
N GLN A 320 -13.61 -2.17 -19.86
CA GLN A 320 -12.45 -3.04 -20.07
C GLN A 320 -11.15 -2.38 -19.61
N TYR A 321 -10.88 -1.12 -20.00
CA TYR A 321 -9.70 -0.40 -19.53
C TYR A 321 -9.68 -0.24 -18.01
N LYS A 322 -10.82 0.01 -17.39
CA LYS A 322 -10.94 0.07 -15.92
C LYS A 322 -10.53 -1.27 -15.28
N GLN A 323 -11.05 -2.38 -15.78
CA GLN A 323 -10.71 -3.71 -15.27
C GLN A 323 -9.22 -4.05 -15.48
N GLU A 324 -8.65 -3.66 -16.62
CA GLU A 324 -7.23 -3.89 -16.93
C GLU A 324 -6.31 -3.07 -16.02
N ILE A 325 -6.62 -1.80 -15.78
CA ILE A 325 -5.88 -0.93 -14.85
C ILE A 325 -5.97 -1.49 -13.43
N GLU A 326 -7.16 -1.87 -12.97
CA GLU A 326 -7.34 -2.48 -11.64
C GLU A 326 -6.59 -3.82 -11.51
N ALA A 327 -6.59 -4.66 -12.55
CA ALA A 327 -5.84 -5.91 -12.55
C ALA A 327 -4.33 -5.67 -12.50
N ARG A 328 -3.82 -4.70 -13.26
CA ARG A 328 -2.40 -4.33 -13.25
C ARG A 328 -1.96 -3.77 -11.90
N ALA A 329 -2.78 -2.91 -11.29
CA ALA A 329 -2.52 -2.39 -9.95
C ALA A 329 -2.54 -3.49 -8.88
N ARG A 330 -3.45 -4.45 -8.97
CA ARG A 330 -3.47 -5.63 -8.08
C ARG A 330 -2.20 -6.47 -8.22
N GLN A 331 -1.75 -6.71 -9.45
CA GLN A 331 -0.55 -7.48 -9.72
C GLN A 331 0.71 -6.78 -9.19
N ASP A 332 0.86 -5.46 -9.43
CA ASP A 332 2.01 -4.69 -8.91
C ASP A 332 2.05 -4.69 -7.37
N LEU A 333 0.88 -4.55 -6.72
CA LEU A 333 0.79 -4.66 -5.27
C LEU A 333 1.19 -6.06 -4.77
N GLU A 334 0.76 -7.13 -5.43
CA GLU A 334 1.13 -8.51 -5.09
C GLU A 334 2.63 -8.76 -5.27
N GLU A 335 3.23 -8.22 -6.34
CA GLU A 335 4.67 -8.28 -6.57
C GLU A 335 5.46 -7.53 -5.50
N LYS A 336 5.02 -6.31 -5.14
CA LYS A 336 5.61 -5.53 -4.05
C LYS A 336 5.47 -6.22 -2.70
N LEU A 337 4.32 -6.84 -2.43
CA LEU A 337 4.10 -7.62 -1.21
C LEU A 337 5.06 -8.82 -1.15
N LYS A 338 5.27 -9.50 -2.28
CA LYS A 338 6.21 -10.62 -2.39
C LYS A 338 7.66 -10.16 -2.11
N GLN A 339 8.09 -9.05 -2.70
CA GLN A 339 9.41 -8.45 -2.44
C GLN A 339 9.61 -8.10 -0.96
N VAL A 340 8.61 -7.46 -0.34
CA VAL A 340 8.66 -7.12 1.10
C VAL A 340 8.73 -8.39 1.95
N ASN A 341 7.98 -9.43 1.61
CA ASN A 341 7.99 -10.68 2.35
C ASN A 341 9.35 -11.42 2.25
N GLU A 342 9.96 -11.46 1.06
CA GLU A 342 11.30 -12.01 0.85
C GLU A 342 12.36 -11.22 1.62
N PHE A 343 12.24 -9.88 1.64
CA PHE A 343 13.13 -9.02 2.43
C PHE A 343 12.98 -9.27 3.93
N LEU A 344 11.75 -9.37 4.45
CA LEU A 344 11.49 -9.65 5.87
C LEU A 344 12.00 -11.04 6.28
N GLN A 345 11.88 -12.05 5.41
CA GLN A 345 12.49 -13.37 5.65
C GLN A 345 14.01 -13.28 5.74
N THR A 346 14.64 -12.56 4.82
CA THR A 346 16.11 -12.34 4.82
C THR A 346 16.55 -11.61 6.08
N GLN A 347 15.81 -10.58 6.50
CA GLN A 347 16.10 -9.84 7.74
C GLN A 347 15.95 -10.74 8.98
N ALA A 348 14.94 -11.60 9.03
CA ALA A 348 14.75 -12.55 10.13
C ALA A 348 15.90 -13.56 10.21
N GLU A 349 16.38 -14.05 9.06
CA GLU A 349 17.50 -14.98 9.00
C GLU A 349 18.81 -14.33 9.44
N ILE A 350 19.11 -13.11 8.94
CA ILE A 350 20.28 -12.33 9.38
C ILE A 350 20.22 -12.08 10.89
N ARG A 351 19.05 -11.71 11.43
CA ARG A 351 18.88 -11.49 12.87
C ARG A 351 19.15 -12.75 13.68
N SER A 352 18.67 -13.91 13.23
CA SER A 352 18.94 -15.19 13.90
C SER A 352 20.43 -15.54 13.87
N GLN A 353 21.11 -15.35 12.74
CA GLN A 353 22.55 -15.58 12.61
C GLN A 353 23.36 -14.64 13.53
N MET A 354 23.02 -13.35 13.57
CA MET A 354 23.65 -12.39 14.47
C MET A 354 23.43 -12.75 15.94
N GLU A 355 22.23 -13.21 16.32
CA GLU A 355 21.94 -13.61 17.69
C GLU A 355 22.77 -14.81 18.13
N VAL A 356 22.98 -15.80 17.24
CA VAL A 356 23.90 -16.91 17.50
C VAL A 356 25.34 -16.41 17.64
N LYS A 357 25.80 -15.53 16.75
CA LYS A 357 27.17 -15.00 16.80
C LYS A 357 27.42 -14.19 18.08
N ILE A 358 26.45 -13.37 18.51
CA ILE A 358 26.51 -12.63 19.78
C ILE A 358 26.66 -13.61 20.94
N LYS A 359 25.83 -14.66 21.03
CA LYS A 359 25.93 -15.67 22.09
C LYS A 359 27.30 -16.36 22.12
N CYS A 360 27.85 -16.71 20.96
CA CYS A 360 29.20 -17.30 20.89
C CYS A 360 30.27 -16.34 21.42
N LEU A 361 30.22 -15.06 21.04
CA LEU A 361 31.18 -14.06 21.51
C LEU A 361 31.01 -13.76 23.00
N GLU A 362 29.78 -13.72 23.52
CA GLU A 362 29.50 -13.57 24.95
C GLU A 362 30.08 -14.73 25.77
N THR A 363 29.96 -15.97 25.29
CA THR A 363 30.56 -17.14 25.94
C THR A 363 32.09 -17.08 25.91
N GLU A 364 32.69 -16.75 24.77
CA GLU A 364 34.15 -16.66 24.62
C GLU A 364 34.72 -15.52 25.50
N LEU A 365 34.02 -14.39 25.59
CA LEU A 365 34.39 -13.28 26.45
C LEU A 365 34.29 -13.65 27.93
N SER A 366 33.31 -14.46 28.31
CA SER A 366 33.16 -14.96 29.69
C SER A 366 34.28 -15.93 30.07
N GLU A 367 34.66 -16.84 29.16
CA GLU A 367 35.81 -17.74 29.33
C GLU A 367 37.12 -16.94 29.47
N MET A 368 37.27 -15.90 28.66
CA MET A 368 38.45 -15.04 28.71
C MET A 368 38.59 -14.26 30.00
N LYS A 369 37.49 -13.71 30.52
CA LYS A 369 37.49 -13.07 31.83
C LYS A 369 37.89 -14.05 32.93
N ALA A 370 37.34 -15.27 32.91
CA ALA A 370 37.71 -16.29 33.89
C ALA A 370 39.21 -16.64 33.80
N GLN A 371 39.75 -16.70 32.58
CA GLN A 371 41.16 -16.97 32.35
C GLN A 371 42.07 -15.81 32.78
N GLU A 372 41.69 -14.56 32.48
CA GLU A 372 42.36 -13.35 32.96
C GLU A 372 42.42 -13.32 34.49
N GLU A 373 41.30 -13.59 35.16
CA GLU A 373 41.20 -13.62 36.62
C GLU A 373 42.12 -14.72 37.21
N SER A 374 42.16 -15.89 36.57
CA SER A 374 43.09 -16.97 36.94
C SER A 374 44.55 -16.54 36.81
N TYR A 375 44.94 -15.90 35.72
CA TYR A 375 46.30 -15.40 35.53
C TYR A 375 46.67 -14.31 36.52
N LYS A 376 45.74 -13.41 36.83
CA LYS A 376 45.93 -12.38 37.87
C LYS A 376 46.18 -13.02 39.24
N ILE A 377 45.44 -14.06 39.59
CA ILE A 377 45.66 -14.83 40.83
C ILE A 377 47.04 -15.50 40.81
N GLN A 378 47.40 -16.19 39.72
CA GLN A 378 48.70 -16.87 39.61
C GLN A 378 49.89 -15.89 39.70
N LEU A 379 49.77 -14.73 39.05
CA LEU A 379 50.79 -13.68 39.10
C LEU A 379 50.96 -13.14 40.52
N ASN A 380 49.86 -12.92 41.24
CA ASN A 380 49.90 -12.45 42.63
C ASN A 380 50.59 -13.48 43.54
N VAL A 381 50.24 -14.77 43.39
CA VAL A 381 50.90 -15.86 44.11
C VAL A 381 52.40 -15.92 43.80
N TYR A 382 52.79 -15.74 42.54
CA TYR A 382 54.20 -15.71 42.14
C TYR A 382 54.95 -14.51 42.75
N GLN A 383 54.35 -13.32 42.73
CA GLN A 383 54.92 -12.11 43.35
C GLN A 383 55.11 -12.32 44.86
N GLU A 384 54.09 -12.83 45.56
CA GLU A 384 54.15 -13.09 46.99
C GLU A 384 55.22 -14.14 47.34
N THR A 385 55.35 -15.18 46.52
CA THR A 385 56.39 -16.22 46.69
C THR A 385 57.78 -15.64 46.47
N CYS A 386 57.97 -14.76 45.48
CA CYS A 386 59.25 -14.09 45.25
C CYS A 386 59.62 -13.17 46.42
N LEU A 387 58.65 -12.43 46.97
CA LEU A 387 58.86 -11.58 48.15
C LEU A 387 59.28 -12.42 49.37
N LYS A 388 58.57 -13.52 49.66
CA LYS A 388 58.94 -14.46 50.74
C LYS A 388 60.35 -15.03 50.54
N GLY A 389 60.69 -15.42 49.31
CA GLY A 389 62.04 -15.91 48.98
C GLY A 389 63.14 -14.85 49.22
N PHE A 390 62.84 -13.58 48.92
CA PHE A 390 63.74 -12.47 49.18
C PHE A 390 63.94 -12.21 50.67
N GLU A 391 62.87 -12.23 51.46
CA GLU A 391 62.94 -12.09 52.93
C GLU A 391 63.77 -13.19 53.58
N ILE A 392 63.58 -14.44 53.14
CA ILE A 392 64.39 -15.58 53.59
C ILE A 392 65.87 -15.36 53.25
N THR A 393 66.17 -14.95 52.01
CA THR A 393 67.55 -14.70 51.57
C THR A 393 68.21 -13.57 52.37
N ARG A 394 67.47 -12.49 52.65
CA ARG A 394 67.91 -11.38 53.50
C ARG A 394 68.19 -11.84 54.93
N SER A 395 67.31 -12.67 55.51
CA SER A 395 67.51 -13.26 56.85
C SER A 395 68.77 -14.12 56.89
N LEU A 396 68.94 -15.02 55.93
CA LEU A 396 70.12 -15.88 55.83
C LEU A 396 71.41 -15.07 55.64
N SER A 397 71.38 -14.01 54.82
CA SER A 397 72.52 -13.10 54.64
C SER A 397 72.92 -12.42 55.95
N ASN A 398 71.93 -11.97 56.75
CA ASN A 398 72.19 -11.38 58.06
C ASN A 398 72.79 -12.40 59.03
N GLN A 399 72.24 -13.63 59.07
CA GLN A 399 72.78 -14.73 59.89
C GLN A 399 74.22 -15.08 59.48
N LEU A 400 74.50 -15.12 58.18
CA LEU A 400 75.84 -15.39 57.64
C LEU A 400 76.82 -14.29 58.04
N LYS A 401 76.41 -13.02 57.95
CA LYS A 401 77.23 -11.89 58.40
C LYS A 401 77.57 -11.99 59.88
N THR A 402 76.59 -12.25 60.74
CA THR A 402 76.82 -12.45 62.19
C THR A 402 77.72 -13.65 62.48
N ALA A 403 77.56 -14.76 61.75
CA ALA A 403 78.44 -15.92 61.90
C ALA A 403 79.88 -15.60 61.47
N ASN A 404 80.05 -14.81 60.41
CA ASN A 404 81.36 -14.41 59.92
C ASN A 404 82.04 -13.43 60.89
N GLU A 405 81.31 -12.48 61.47
CA GLU A 405 81.80 -11.59 62.54
C GLU A 405 82.29 -12.40 63.75
N LYS A 406 81.51 -13.39 64.19
CA LYS A 406 81.90 -14.32 65.27
C LYS A 406 83.11 -15.17 64.91
N LEU A 407 83.21 -15.63 63.66
CA LEU A 407 84.35 -16.42 63.18
C LEU A 407 85.62 -15.56 63.13
N GLU A 408 85.53 -14.32 62.65
CA GLU A 408 86.64 -13.37 62.69
C GLU A 408 87.06 -13.06 64.13
N GLU A 409 86.12 -12.92 65.05
CA GLU A 409 86.39 -12.72 66.47
C GLU A 409 87.11 -13.92 67.10
N ALA A 410 86.59 -15.13 66.91
CA ALA A 410 87.27 -16.36 67.33
C ALA A 410 88.64 -16.52 66.66
N GLY A 411 88.79 -16.08 65.41
CA GLY A 411 90.05 -16.02 64.70
C GLY A 411 91.05 -15.05 65.35
N ARG A 412 90.59 -13.86 65.76
CA ARG A 412 91.38 -12.88 66.53
C ARG A 412 91.78 -13.45 67.90
N GLU A 413 90.87 -14.09 68.61
CA GLU A 413 91.11 -14.73 69.91
C GLU A 413 92.12 -15.88 69.81
N LEU A 414 91.96 -16.78 68.82
CA LEU A 414 92.91 -17.87 68.57
C LEU A 414 94.30 -17.34 68.23
N LEU A 415 94.39 -16.25 67.47
CA LEU A 415 95.68 -15.61 67.17
C LEU A 415 96.32 -15.01 68.44
N ALA A 416 95.52 -14.38 69.30
CA ALA A 416 95.96 -13.86 70.59
C ALA A 416 96.43 -14.99 71.52
N GLU A 417 95.71 -16.11 71.57
CA GLU A 417 96.06 -17.29 72.36
C GLU A 417 97.30 -17.99 71.79
N LYS A 418 97.46 -18.06 70.47
CA LYS A 418 98.71 -18.51 69.82
C LYS A 418 99.89 -17.61 70.17
N ARG A 419 99.70 -16.30 70.30
CA ARG A 419 100.76 -15.38 70.77
C ARG A 419 101.08 -15.62 72.25
N ARG A 420 100.06 -15.81 73.08
CA ARG A 420 100.20 -16.14 74.52
C ARG A 420 100.94 -17.46 74.75
N ASN A 421 100.59 -18.51 74.02
CA ASN A 421 101.27 -19.81 74.04
C ASN A 421 102.70 -19.74 73.50
N ARG A 422 102.99 -18.83 72.56
CA ARG A 422 104.36 -18.56 72.11
C ARG A 422 105.19 -17.97 73.24
N HIS A 423 104.64 -17.03 74.01
CA HIS A 423 105.29 -16.47 75.20
C HIS A 423 105.41 -17.49 76.35
N ALA A 424 104.45 -18.43 76.49
CA ALA A 424 104.54 -19.53 77.45
C ALA A 424 105.58 -20.60 77.06
N ARG A 425 105.87 -20.76 75.76
CA ARG A 425 106.99 -21.58 75.25
C ARG A 425 108.35 -20.89 75.39
N GLU A 426 108.39 -19.56 75.48
CA GLU A 426 109.62 -18.78 75.60
C GLU A 426 110.16 -18.69 77.06
N THR A 427 109.36 -19.03 78.08
CA THR A 427 109.78 -19.01 79.50
C THR A 427 110.28 -20.35 80.07
N HIS A 428 110.22 -21.45 79.33
CA HIS A 428 110.77 -22.73 79.80
C HIS A 428 111.62 -23.42 78.72
N SER A 429 112.93 -23.17 78.77
CA SER A 429 113.95 -23.92 78.02
C SER A 429 115.05 -24.43 78.96
N ALA A 430 114.96 -25.71 79.31
CA ALA A 430 116.10 -26.58 79.59
C ALA A 430 115.70 -28.04 79.26
N ARG A 431 116.33 -28.60 78.22
CA ARG A 431 116.20 -30.00 77.72
C ARG A 431 116.97 -30.96 78.66
N PRO A 432 116.76 -32.31 78.66
CA PRO A 432 116.95 -33.16 77.47
C PRO A 432 115.97 -34.35 77.30
N LEU A 433 116.16 -35.07 76.18
CA LEU A 433 115.48 -36.27 75.70
C LEU A 433 115.27 -37.38 76.75
N LEU A 434 114.13 -38.08 76.64
CA LEU A 434 113.98 -39.48 77.02
C LEU A 434 113.04 -40.19 76.03
N GLU A 435 113.55 -41.18 75.32
CA GLU A 435 112.78 -42.19 74.56
C GLU A 435 112.02 -43.11 75.50
N PHE A 436 110.81 -43.54 75.12
CA PHE A 436 110.18 -44.84 75.46
C PHE A 436 108.90 -45.04 74.60
N PRO A 437 108.35 -46.26 74.47
CA PRO A 437 108.51 -47.13 73.31
C PRO A 437 107.26 -47.20 72.40
N TYR A 438 107.44 -47.91 71.29
CA TYR A 438 106.42 -48.39 70.35
C TYR A 438 105.39 -49.35 71.01
N VAL A 439 104.30 -49.63 70.28
CA VAL A 439 103.13 -50.54 70.54
C VAL A 439 101.88 -49.76 70.98
N GLY A 440 100.69 -49.86 70.35
CA GLY A 440 100.21 -50.70 69.26
C GLY A 440 98.80 -50.23 68.84
N ILE A 441 98.41 -50.62 67.63
CA ILE A 441 97.14 -50.33 66.96
C ILE A 441 95.94 -50.81 67.78
N HIS A 442 94.89 -49.99 67.92
CA HIS A 442 93.51 -50.47 68.00
C HIS A 442 92.57 -49.58 67.18
N ASN A 443 92.03 -50.19 66.11
CA ASN A 443 90.77 -49.78 65.50
C ASN A 443 89.64 -49.97 66.52
N SER A 444 88.77 -48.97 66.65
CA SER A 444 87.46 -49.13 67.30
C SER A 444 86.37 -48.73 66.31
N SER A 445 85.82 -49.76 65.67
CA SER A 445 84.55 -49.84 64.96
C SER A 445 83.44 -48.99 65.62
N LEU A 446 82.75 -48.09 64.91
CA LEU A 446 81.57 -48.36 64.08
C LEU A 446 80.75 -49.58 64.52
N VAL A 447 79.77 -49.40 65.42
CA VAL A 447 78.55 -50.23 65.46
C VAL A 447 77.34 -49.42 65.97
N LEU A 448 76.39 -49.23 65.05
CA LEU A 448 74.92 -49.21 65.12
C LEU A 448 74.17 -48.32 66.14
N ASN A 449 73.29 -47.47 65.59
CA ASN A 449 71.87 -47.54 65.94
C ASN A 449 71.02 -47.53 64.67
N GLN A 450 70.58 -48.72 64.30
CA GLN A 450 69.54 -49.02 63.33
C GLN A 450 68.24 -49.18 64.12
N ARG A 451 67.20 -48.40 63.80
CA ARG A 451 65.81 -48.74 64.13
C ARG A 451 64.95 -48.64 62.88
N PHE A 452 64.23 -49.74 62.66
CA PHE A 452 63.32 -50.07 61.58
C PHE A 452 61.85 -49.82 62.05
N ILE A 453 61.07 -49.16 61.18
CA ILE A 453 59.61 -49.21 60.83
C ILE A 453 58.49 -49.15 61.91
N PRO A 454 57.20 -48.81 61.58
CA PRO A 454 56.29 -49.50 60.62
C PRO A 454 55.64 -48.53 59.59
N GLY A 455 55.23 -48.92 58.37
CA GLY A 455 54.39 -50.06 58.05
C GLY A 455 52.93 -49.70 58.28
N GLY A 456 52.29 -48.97 57.35
CA GLY A 456 50.88 -48.60 57.41
C GLY A 456 50.29 -48.40 56.00
N ASN A 457 49.60 -49.42 55.51
CA ASN A 457 48.67 -49.32 54.38
C ASN A 457 47.42 -48.56 54.82
N LEU A 458 46.87 -47.68 53.96
CA LEU A 458 45.43 -47.53 53.69
C LEU A 458 45.19 -46.34 52.74
N VAL A 459 44.67 -46.69 51.55
CA VAL A 459 43.70 -45.93 50.76
C VAL A 459 44.17 -44.60 50.18
N ALA A 460 44.56 -44.63 48.90
CA ALA A 460 44.27 -43.52 48.00
C ALA A 460 42.75 -43.49 47.73
N PRO A 461 42.03 -42.39 47.99
CA PRO A 461 40.77 -42.14 47.33
C PRO A 461 41.07 -41.75 45.88
N ALA A 462 40.34 -42.40 44.99
CA ALA A 462 40.24 -42.10 43.57
C ALA A 462 39.79 -40.65 43.31
N SER A 463 39.74 -40.34 41.99
CA SER A 463 39.08 -39.22 41.30
C SER A 463 40.06 -38.09 40.93
N ASP A 464 40.35 -37.76 39.68
CA ASP A 464 39.81 -38.21 38.41
C ASP A 464 40.89 -38.20 37.33
N SER A 465 40.94 -39.32 36.60
CA SER A 465 41.43 -39.38 35.24
C SER A 465 40.67 -38.37 34.37
N TRP A 466 41.39 -37.38 33.84
CA TRP A 466 40.96 -36.68 32.64
C TRP A 466 40.73 -37.71 31.53
N PRO A 467 39.58 -37.67 30.81
CA PRO A 467 39.38 -38.54 29.68
C PRO A 467 40.32 -38.11 28.54
N SER A 468 41.16 -39.05 28.15
CA SER A 468 41.74 -39.11 26.82
C SER A 468 40.62 -39.11 25.79
N ASN A 469 40.74 -38.26 24.78
CA ASN A 469 39.95 -38.29 23.55
C ASN A 469 39.81 -39.72 23.05
N GLU A 470 38.57 -40.17 22.85
CA GLU A 470 38.26 -41.29 21.97
C GLU A 470 37.55 -40.77 20.73
N SER A 471 38.13 -41.18 19.61
CA SER A 471 37.69 -41.10 18.22
C SER A 471 36.19 -41.30 17.98
N MET A 472 35.60 -40.52 17.06
CA MET A 472 35.05 -41.11 15.84
C MET A 472 34.70 -40.09 14.76
N GLN A 473 35.25 -40.36 13.56
CA GLN A 473 34.70 -39.95 12.28
C GLN A 473 33.22 -40.34 12.18
N ASN A 474 32.39 -39.48 11.58
CA ASN A 474 31.33 -39.94 10.70
C ASN A 474 31.10 -38.92 9.59
N LEU A 475 31.60 -39.28 8.40
CA LEU A 475 31.07 -38.91 7.10
C LEU A 475 29.90 -39.87 6.81
N GLU A 476 28.73 -39.35 6.44
CA GLU A 476 27.72 -39.98 5.57
C GLU A 476 26.64 -38.91 5.31
N THR A 477 26.72 -38.12 4.23
CA THR A 477 26.11 -38.33 2.90
C THR A 477 24.92 -39.30 2.86
N ARG A 478 23.72 -38.83 2.45
CA ARG A 478 22.94 -39.25 1.24
C ARG A 478 21.49 -38.71 1.30
N VAL A 479 21.11 -37.76 0.44
CA VAL A 479 20.24 -37.90 -0.77
C VAL A 479 18.92 -38.66 -0.54
N GLY A 480 17.80 -37.98 -0.85
CA GLY A 480 16.65 -38.58 -1.54
C GLY A 480 15.27 -38.39 -0.89
N LEU A 481 14.60 -37.27 -1.17
CA LEU A 481 13.32 -37.18 -1.91
C LEU A 481 12.88 -35.71 -2.07
#